data_AF-A0A7G7BW73-F1
#
_entry.id   AF-A0A7G7BW73-F1
#
_cell.length_a   1.000
_cell.length_b   1.000
_cell.length_c   1.000
_cell.angle_alpha   90.00
_cell.angle_beta   90.00
_cell.angle_gamma   90.00
#
_symmetry.space_group_name_H-M   'P 1'
#
loop_
_entity.id
_entity.type
_entity.pdbx_description
1 polymer ?
#
loop_
_entity_poly.entity_id
_entity_poly.type
_entity_poly.pdbx_seq_one_letter_code
_entity_poly.pdbx_strand_id
1 'polypeptide(L)' 'MQSLSRHVDPDLDRDQLATLGERLSPPAGWQYRVRTLEEDLRVGPHGDAHIVLDEYENNYQRED' A
#
# COMPACT_ATOMS: atom_id res chain seq x y z
N MET A 1 6.47 -0.87 4.41
CA MET A 1 5.26 -0.05 4.61
C MET A 1 4.98 0.61 3.26
N GLN A 2 3.86 0.28 2.63
CA GLN A 2 3.50 0.73 1.28
C GLN A 2 2.24 1.62 1.28
N SER A 3 1.68 1.92 2.46
CA SER A 3 0.57 2.84 2.67
C SER A 3 0.77 3.60 3.98
N LEU A 4 1.13 4.89 3.86
CA LEU A 4 1.13 5.94 4.90
C LEU A 4 1.64 7.27 4.29
N SER A 5 1.31 7.55 3.02
CA SER A 5 1.62 8.85 2.43
C SER A 5 0.72 9.90 3.08
N ARG A 6 1.31 11.04 3.42
CA ARG A 6 0.59 12.22 3.94
C ARG A 6 0.56 13.38 2.96
N HIS A 7 0.86 13.12 1.68
CA HIS A 7 0.87 14.16 0.66
C HIS A 7 -0.56 14.65 0.35
N VAL A 8 -1.47 13.71 0.09
CA VAL A 8 -2.88 14.00 -0.26
C VAL A 8 -3.79 14.00 0.97
N ASP A 9 -3.55 13.12 1.94
CA ASP A 9 -4.28 13.04 3.21
C ASP A 9 -3.32 13.33 4.40
N PRO A 10 -3.16 14.60 4.81
CA PRO A 10 -2.23 14.99 5.87
C PRO A 10 -2.55 14.38 7.23
N ASP A 11 -3.81 14.02 7.45
CA ASP A 11 -4.33 13.49 8.71
C ASP A 11 -4.23 11.96 8.80
N LEU A 12 -3.80 11.28 7.72
CA LEU A 12 -3.65 9.82 7.71
C LEU A 12 -2.67 9.35 8.80
N ASP A 13 -3.16 8.52 9.70
CA ASP A 13 -2.38 7.90 10.77
C ASP A 13 -2.27 6.38 10.61
N ARG A 14 -1.48 5.79 11.51
CA ARG A 14 -1.20 4.34 11.48
C ARG A 14 -2.42 3.52 11.89
N ASP A 15 -3.25 4.02 12.79
CA ASP A 15 -4.41 3.31 13.33
C ASP A 15 -5.51 3.21 12.27
N GLN A 16 -5.58 4.19 11.38
CA GLN A 16 -6.47 4.21 10.22
C GLN A 16 -6.05 3.24 9.11
N LEU A 17 -4.82 2.71 9.10
CA LEU A 17 -4.40 1.75 8.06
C LEU A 17 -5.23 0.48 8.07
N ALA A 18 -5.72 0.05 9.25
CA ALA A 18 -6.55 -1.15 9.37
C ALA A 18 -7.84 -1.10 8.51
N THR A 19 -8.39 0.10 8.31
CA THR A 19 -9.63 0.33 7.56
C THR A 19 -9.43 1.15 6.29
N LEU A 20 -8.18 1.48 5.92
CA LEU A 20 -7.87 2.31 4.75
C LEU A 20 -8.52 1.76 3.46
N GLY A 21 -8.58 0.43 3.32
CA GLY A 21 -9.21 -0.22 2.17
C GLY A 21 -10.69 0.10 1.94
N GLU A 22 -11.42 0.59 2.96
CA GLU A 22 -12.82 1.04 2.82
C GLU A 22 -12.92 2.39 2.10
N ARG A 23 -11.84 3.16 2.08
CA ARG A 23 -11.73 4.48 1.45
C ARG A 23 -11.03 4.41 0.09
N LEU A 24 -10.33 3.32 -0.20
CA LEU A 24 -9.58 3.13 -1.44
C LEU A 24 -10.51 2.74 -2.59
N SER A 25 -10.21 3.26 -3.78
CA SER A 25 -10.85 2.93 -5.04
C SER A 25 -9.86 2.26 -6.00
N PRO A 26 -9.34 1.05 -5.66
CA PRO A 26 -8.28 0.44 -6.42
C PRO A 26 -8.77 -0.05 -7.81
N PRO A 27 -7.86 -0.22 -8.79
CA PRO A 27 -8.21 -0.76 -10.10
C PRO A 27 -8.88 -2.14 -10.00
N ALA A 28 -9.65 -2.51 -11.02
CA ALA A 28 -10.30 -3.82 -11.06
C ALA A 28 -9.28 -4.96 -10.85
N GLY A 29 -9.62 -5.90 -9.96
CA GLY A 29 -8.76 -7.04 -9.61
C GLY A 29 -7.78 -6.79 -8.46
N TRP A 30 -7.66 -5.57 -7.96
CA TRP A 30 -6.80 -5.24 -6.82
C TRP A 30 -7.56 -5.33 -5.49
N GLN A 31 -6.82 -5.64 -4.42
CA GLN A 31 -7.35 -5.70 -3.05
C GLN A 31 -6.34 -5.10 -2.08
N TYR A 32 -6.84 -4.27 -1.16
CA TYR A 32 -6.08 -3.80 -0.01
C TYR A 32 -6.17 -4.81 1.14
N ARG A 33 -5.05 -5.08 1.79
CA ARG A 33 -5.00 -5.99 2.95
C ARG A 33 -3.97 -5.50 3.97
N VAL A 34 -4.30 -5.69 5.24
CA VAL A 34 -3.37 -5.48 6.36
C VAL A 34 -3.05 -6.83 6.97
N ARG A 35 -1.76 -7.08 7.23
CA ARG A 35 -1.31 -8.28 7.94
C ARG A 35 -0.14 -7.95 8.85
N THR A 36 -0.13 -8.59 10.01
CA THR A 36 1.06 -8.72 10.84
C THR A 36 1.84 -9.92 10.31
N LEU A 37 3.14 -9.75 10.09
CA LEU A 37 4.00 -10.82 9.59
C LEU A 37 4.57 -11.61 10.77
N GLU A 38 4.59 -12.93 10.65
CA GLU A 38 5.23 -13.83 11.63
C GLU A 38 6.74 -13.99 11.37
N GLU A 39 7.19 -13.58 10.18
CA GLU A 39 8.57 -13.64 9.72
C GLU A 39 8.95 -12.39 8.91
N ASP A 40 10.25 -12.19 8.69
CA ASP A 40 10.76 -11.05 7.93
C ASP A 40 10.28 -11.09 6.48
N LEU A 41 9.57 -10.06 6.04
CA LEU A 41 9.26 -9.87 4.63
C LEU A 41 10.47 -9.26 3.91
N ARG A 42 11.07 -10.05 3.01
CA ARG A 42 12.09 -9.56 2.08
C ARG A 42 11.40 -9.14 0.79
N VAL A 43 11.39 -7.83 0.53
CA VAL A 43 10.93 -7.24 -0.75
C VAL A 43 12.15 -6.71 -1.46
N GLY A 44 12.36 -7.12 -2.70
CA GLY A 44 13.45 -6.65 -3.55
C GLY A 44 13.02 -6.70 -5.00
N PRO A 45 13.58 -5.84 -5.87
CA PRO A 45 13.21 -5.85 -7.28
C PRO A 45 13.65 -7.15 -7.93
N HIS A 46 12.71 -7.86 -8.55
CA HIS A 46 12.99 -8.94 -9.49
C HIS A 46 12.90 -8.39 -10.91
N GLY A 47 14.04 -7.91 -11.45
CA GLY A 47 14.05 -7.21 -12.74
C GLY A 47 13.62 -5.74 -12.59
N ASP A 48 12.61 -5.32 -13.36
CA ASP A 48 12.11 -3.95 -13.33
C ASP A 48 11.21 -3.70 -12.12
N ALA A 49 11.48 -2.61 -11.37
CA ALA A 49 10.64 -2.19 -10.27
C ALA A 49 9.36 -1.52 -10.80
N HIS A 50 8.21 -2.10 -10.54
CA HIS A 50 6.91 -1.53 -10.89
C HIS A 50 6.27 -0.89 -9.66
N ILE A 51 6.22 0.44 -9.65
CA ILE A 51 5.57 1.21 -8.59
C ILE A 51 4.20 1.69 -9.08
N VAL A 52 3.17 1.45 -8.27
CA VAL A 52 1.79 1.90 -8.50
C VAL A 52 1.38 2.81 -7.35
N LEU A 53 0.67 3.89 -7.66
CA LEU A 53 0.13 4.81 -6.67
C LEU A 53 -1.39 4.64 -6.59
N ASP A 54 -1.94 4.73 -5.38
CA ASP A 54 -3.39 4.95 -5.20
C ASP A 54 -3.75 6.44 -5.28
N GLU A 55 -5.02 6.76 -5.13
CA GLU A 55 -5.55 8.13 -5.19
C GLU A 55 -5.07 9.04 -4.05
N TYR A 56 -4.48 8.48 -2.99
CA TYR A 56 -3.85 9.21 -1.88
C TYR A 56 -2.32 9.26 -2.03
N GLU A 57 -1.79 8.81 -3.17
CA GLU A 57 -0.36 8.70 -3.47
C GLU A 57 0.41 7.79 -2.50
N ASN A 58 -0.24 6.77 -1.95
CA ASN A 58 0.49 5.67 -1.34
C ASN A 58 1.17 4.84 -2.44
N ASN A 59 2.43 4.46 -2.23
CA ASN A 59 3.22 3.74 -3.22
C ASN A 59 3.31 2.23 -2.92
N TYR A 60 2.88 1.43 -3.88
CA TYR A 60 2.91 -0.03 -3.81
C TYR A 60 3.88 -0.58 -4.84
N GLN A 61 4.68 -1.58 -4.45
CA GLN A 61 5.50 -2.32 -5.39
C GLN A 61 4.70 -3.52 -5.88
N ARG A 62 4.56 -3.65 -7.20
CA ARG A 62 4.02 -4.86 -7.82
C ARG A 62 5.13 -5.90 -7.91
N GLU A 63 4.85 -7.09 -7.40
CA GLU A 63 5.63 -8.30 -7.66
C GLU A 63 4.87 -9.10 -8.74
N ASP A 64 5.58 -9.60 -9.75
CA ASP A 64 5.03 -10.45 -10.82
C ASP A 64 5.00 -11.94 -10.42
#